data_AF-A0A804PLC2-F1
#
_entry.id   AF-A0A804PLC2-F1
#
_cell.length_a   1.000
_cell.length_b   1.000
_cell.length_c   1.000
_cell.angle_alpha   90.00
_cell.angle_beta   90.00
_cell.angle_gamma   90.00
#
_symmetry.space_group_name_H-M   'P 1'
#
loop_
_entity.id
_entity.type
_entity.pdbx_description
1 polymer ?
#
loop_
_entity_poly.entity_id
_entity_poly.type
_entity_poly.pdbx_seq_one_letter_code
_entity_poly.pdbx_strand_id
1 'polypeptide(L)'
;MAGKDGVSLKSVSYGARLRRSCDASLREAGSMRDPFLKHRVKKFDLSSLDWIDEIPDCPVFSPSTQEFEDPLVYLSKIAPVAAKYGICKIISPVSASVPAGTVLMKELGGIKFTTRVQPLRLAEWTKDDKFAFFMSGRKYTFREFEKMANKEFVRRYSSAACLPSRYMEEEFWHEIAFGKMESVEYACDIDGSAFSSSSHDQLGRSKWNLKRFSRLPNSTLRLLRAAVPGITDPMLYIGMLFSMFAWHVEDHYLYSINYHHCGAPKTWYGIPGSAASDFEKVVREHVYDHEILSGEGESAAFDVLLGKTTIFPPNILLDHHVPVYRAIQKPGEFVVTFPRAYHSGFSHGFNCGEAVNFATGEWFPLGAVASQHYALLKRIPVLPYEELLCKEATFCANEFSLFEHGNVTLTGGTHIQSYMKGPFVQLMRFQHRVRWLLVKMGARTCYKADIDATVLCGICKRDCYVAHIMCNCRADAICLCHEEEISKCSCNCDRVVFVRKDIFELEEISKKFEEIGILDEVGKQMSQNDGYNMHPYLSNGIDHNAKYFPYCKILIDTSPELRTFSEVDVLGYDLNKPYPTLSTITSAHGPHEYSTQSDF
;
A
#
# COMPACT_ATOMS: atom_id res chain seq x y z
N MET A 1 0.73 -74.86 -17.04
CA MET A 1 1.19 -76.22 -16.70
C MET A 1 1.81 -76.18 -15.32
N ALA A 2 1.58 -77.24 -14.53
CA ALA A 2 2.02 -77.48 -13.15
C ALA A 2 3.46 -77.03 -12.84
N GLY A 3 3.91 -76.66 -11.64
CA GLY A 3 3.41 -76.85 -10.28
C GLY A 3 4.59 -77.22 -9.35
N LYS A 4 4.54 -76.78 -8.08
CA LYS A 4 5.21 -77.36 -6.86
C LYS A 4 6.74 -77.18 -6.70
N ASP A 5 7.37 -76.96 -5.54
CA ASP A 5 7.07 -77.07 -4.07
C ASP A 5 7.92 -76.02 -3.28
N GLY A 6 7.45 -75.38 -2.18
CA GLY A 6 7.59 -75.80 -0.75
C GLY A 6 8.85 -75.18 -0.10
N VAL A 7 8.94 -74.53 1.08
CA VAL A 7 8.37 -74.66 2.45
C VAL A 7 8.73 -73.37 3.25
N SER A 8 7.78 -72.61 3.85
CA SER A 8 7.42 -72.50 5.31
C SER A 8 8.51 -71.98 6.28
N LEU A 9 8.35 -71.07 7.26
CA LEU A 9 7.22 -70.67 8.12
C LEU A 9 7.54 -69.35 8.92
N LYS A 10 6.50 -68.60 9.33
CA LYS A 10 6.48 -67.47 10.32
C LYS A 10 6.74 -68.00 11.76
N SER A 11 6.89 -67.27 12.88
CA SER A 11 6.41 -65.98 13.44
C SER A 11 7.25 -65.67 14.73
N VAL A 12 7.17 -64.54 15.44
CA VAL A 12 6.29 -64.31 16.62
C VAL A 12 6.59 -62.91 17.20
N SER A 13 5.55 -62.18 17.65
CA SER A 13 5.66 -61.02 18.55
C SER A 13 5.44 -61.44 20.00
N TYR A 14 6.07 -60.77 20.98
CA TYR A 14 5.50 -60.61 22.33
C TYR A 14 6.01 -59.31 22.98
N GLY A 15 5.11 -58.53 23.55
CA GLY A 15 5.43 -57.33 24.33
C GLY A 15 5.60 -57.62 25.82
N ALA A 16 6.25 -56.70 26.54
CA ALA A 16 6.08 -56.52 27.99
C ALA A 16 6.53 -55.10 28.41
N ARG A 17 5.68 -54.41 29.16
CA ARG A 17 6.00 -53.22 29.97
C ARG A 17 6.72 -53.68 31.25
N LEU A 18 7.67 -52.90 31.78
CA LEU A 18 7.82 -52.65 33.22
C LEU A 18 8.81 -51.51 33.55
N ARG A 19 8.59 -50.94 34.74
CA ARG A 19 9.01 -49.65 35.30
C ARG A 19 10.38 -49.66 36.02
N ARG A 20 10.88 -48.44 36.28
CA ARG A 20 11.84 -47.96 37.31
C ARG A 20 13.31 -48.39 37.10
N SER A 21 14.32 -47.53 37.30
CA SER A 21 14.54 -46.67 38.47
C SER A 21 15.32 -45.39 38.13
N CYS A 22 15.04 -44.33 38.88
CA CYS A 22 15.98 -43.23 39.11
C CYS A 22 17.19 -43.78 39.90
N ASP A 23 18.40 -43.37 39.52
CA ASP A 23 19.40 -42.96 40.51
C ASP A 23 20.38 -41.96 39.90
N ALA A 24 20.72 -40.98 40.73
CA ALA A 24 21.41 -39.76 40.40
C ALA A 24 22.91 -39.99 40.15
N SER A 25 23.46 -39.29 39.15
CA SER A 25 24.85 -38.84 39.20
C SER A 25 24.97 -37.49 38.50
N LEU A 26 25.18 -36.47 39.33
CA LEU A 26 25.53 -35.11 38.98
C LEU A 26 26.83 -35.10 38.17
N ARG A 27 26.78 -34.59 36.94
CA ARG A 27 27.90 -33.88 36.31
C ARG A 27 27.35 -32.74 35.45
N GLU A 28 27.54 -31.52 35.95
CA GLU A 28 27.40 -30.27 35.21
C GLU A 28 28.41 -30.25 34.05
N ALA A 29 27.92 -30.05 32.83
CA ALA A 29 28.66 -29.37 31.76
C ALA A 29 27.70 -29.05 30.60
N GLY A 30 27.57 -27.75 30.29
CA GLY A 30 27.13 -27.27 28.98
C GLY A 30 25.62 -27.25 28.74
N SER A 31 24.97 -26.17 29.20
CA SER A 31 23.65 -25.77 28.73
C SER A 31 23.68 -25.56 27.20
N MET A 32 23.34 -26.58 26.42
CA MET A 32 22.76 -26.38 25.09
C MET A 32 21.45 -25.63 25.31
N ARG A 33 21.48 -24.30 25.11
CA ARG A 33 20.26 -23.49 25.06
C ARG A 33 19.44 -24.00 23.88
N ASP A 34 18.26 -24.49 24.18
CA ASP A 34 17.19 -24.66 23.20
C ASP A 34 16.93 -23.28 22.55
N PRO A 35 17.09 -23.12 21.21
CA PRO A 35 16.85 -21.84 20.54
C PRO A 35 15.39 -21.38 20.62
N PHE A 36 14.47 -22.23 21.12
CA PHE A 36 13.03 -22.02 21.09
C PHE A 36 12.40 -21.79 22.49
N LEU A 37 13.21 -21.50 23.51
CA LEU A 37 12.72 -21.05 24.82
C LEU A 37 12.08 -19.65 24.71
N LYS A 38 10.75 -19.66 24.56
CA LYS A 38 9.82 -18.52 24.44
C LYS A 38 10.22 -17.35 25.37
N HIS A 39 10.71 -16.26 24.77
CA HIS A 39 10.79 -14.98 25.46
C HIS A 39 9.37 -14.40 25.58
N ARG A 40 8.92 -14.12 26.81
CA ARG A 40 7.81 -13.19 27.01
C ARG A 40 8.32 -11.82 26.60
N VAL A 41 7.74 -11.24 25.55
CA VAL A 41 8.06 -9.87 25.14
C VAL A 41 7.55 -8.94 26.23
N LYS A 42 8.46 -8.45 27.09
CA LYS A 42 8.10 -7.60 28.24
C LYS A 42 7.52 -6.25 27.84
N LYS A 43 7.67 -5.84 26.57
CA LYS A 43 7.23 -4.53 26.05
C LYS A 43 5.70 -4.38 26.03
N PHE A 44 4.94 -5.47 26.02
CA PHE A 44 3.48 -5.44 25.93
C PHE A 44 2.86 -6.13 27.15
N ASP A 45 2.07 -5.40 27.93
CA ASP A 45 1.25 -6.02 28.97
C ASP A 45 0.00 -6.64 28.34
N LEU A 46 0.00 -7.97 28.26
CA LEU A 46 -1.13 -8.77 27.79
C LEU A 46 -1.66 -9.69 28.91
N SER A 47 -1.37 -9.34 30.17
CA SER A 47 -1.90 -10.06 31.34
C SER A 47 -3.40 -9.81 31.53
N SER A 48 -3.89 -8.65 31.09
CA SER A 48 -5.31 -8.33 30.89
C SER A 48 -5.57 -7.97 29.43
N LEU A 49 -6.77 -8.31 28.94
CA LEU A 49 -7.28 -7.98 27.61
C LEU A 49 -8.47 -7.00 27.69
N ASP A 50 -8.65 -6.32 28.82
CA ASP A 50 -9.77 -5.38 29.04
C ASP A 50 -9.74 -4.19 28.05
N TRP A 51 -8.55 -3.83 27.56
CA TRP A 51 -8.35 -2.81 26.53
C TRP A 51 -9.12 -3.10 25.23
N ILE A 52 -9.50 -4.35 24.95
CA ILE A 52 -10.33 -4.69 23.79
C ILE A 52 -11.69 -3.95 23.86
N ASP A 53 -12.23 -3.80 25.06
CA ASP A 53 -13.51 -3.14 25.29
C ASP A 53 -13.39 -1.60 25.32
N GLU A 54 -12.17 -1.08 25.45
CA GLU A 54 -11.87 0.36 25.37
C GLU A 54 -11.81 0.88 23.92
N ILE A 55 -11.60 -0.01 22.94
CA ILE A 55 -11.52 0.38 21.52
C ILE A 55 -12.93 0.68 20.98
N PRO A 56 -13.22 1.93 20.58
CA PRO A 56 -14.49 2.27 19.96
C PRO A 56 -14.64 1.63 18.57
N ASP A 57 -15.86 1.32 18.18
CA ASP A 57 -16.16 0.86 16.82
C ASP A 57 -16.08 2.03 15.82
N CYS A 58 -15.72 1.72 14.58
CA CYS A 58 -15.75 2.66 13.47
C CYS A 58 -17.19 2.92 12.99
N PRO A 59 -17.43 4.00 12.22
CA PRO A 59 -18.74 4.29 11.67
C PRO A 59 -19.22 3.18 10.72
N VAL A 60 -20.50 2.80 10.88
CA VAL A 60 -21.18 1.84 10.01
C VAL A 60 -22.25 2.56 9.20
N PHE A 61 -22.18 2.42 7.90
CA PHE A 61 -23.10 3.03 6.96
C PHE A 61 -23.96 1.98 6.26
N SER A 62 -25.21 2.33 5.97
CA SER A 62 -26.18 1.46 5.27
C SER A 62 -26.84 2.26 4.15
N PRO A 63 -26.19 2.36 2.97
CA PRO A 63 -26.75 3.09 1.84
C PRO A 63 -28.09 2.51 1.42
N SER A 64 -29.03 3.39 1.06
CA SER A 64 -30.20 3.00 0.27
C SER A 64 -29.78 2.47 -1.10
N THR A 65 -30.67 1.75 -1.79
CA THR A 65 -30.39 1.27 -3.16
C THR A 65 -30.03 2.42 -4.12
N GLN A 66 -30.63 3.60 -3.95
CA GLN A 66 -30.33 4.79 -4.75
C GLN A 66 -28.93 5.33 -4.43
N GLU A 67 -28.57 5.45 -3.15
CA GLU A 67 -27.23 5.88 -2.75
C GLU A 67 -26.14 4.88 -3.20
N PHE A 68 -26.50 3.61 -3.36
CA PHE A 68 -25.61 2.56 -3.84
C PHE A 68 -25.38 2.60 -5.37
N GLU A 69 -26.07 3.45 -6.12
CA GLU A 69 -25.88 3.52 -7.59
C GLU A 69 -24.52 4.11 -8.00
N ASP A 70 -23.96 5.01 -7.20
CA ASP A 70 -22.65 5.62 -7.46
C ASP A 70 -21.73 5.57 -6.22
N PRO A 71 -20.79 4.61 -6.18
CA PRO A 71 -19.95 4.41 -5.01
C PRO A 71 -19.06 5.62 -4.70
N LEU A 72 -18.49 6.28 -5.71
CA LEU A 72 -17.54 7.36 -5.47
C LEU A 72 -18.24 8.63 -4.99
N VAL A 73 -19.47 8.88 -5.46
CA VAL A 73 -20.33 9.93 -4.90
C VAL A 73 -20.71 9.60 -3.45
N TYR A 74 -21.07 8.36 -3.17
CA TYR A 74 -21.42 7.94 -1.81
C TYR A 74 -20.23 8.04 -0.84
N LEU A 75 -19.05 7.61 -1.27
CA LEU A 75 -17.82 7.70 -0.48
C LEU A 75 -17.45 9.15 -0.19
N SER A 76 -17.56 10.04 -1.19
CA SER A 76 -17.37 11.49 -0.99
C SER A 76 -18.37 12.07 0.02
N LYS A 77 -19.63 11.61 0.01
CA LYS A 77 -20.65 12.03 0.99
C LYS A 77 -20.28 11.65 2.43
N ILE A 78 -19.72 10.46 2.65
CA ILE A 78 -19.41 9.98 4.01
C ILE A 78 -17.99 10.35 4.49
N ALA A 79 -17.09 10.71 3.56
CA ALA A 79 -15.68 10.99 3.84
C ALA A 79 -15.44 12.00 4.97
N PRO A 80 -16.16 13.15 5.07
CA PRO A 80 -15.95 14.12 6.14
C PRO A 80 -16.15 13.56 7.57
N VAL A 81 -16.94 12.49 7.70
CA VAL A 81 -17.16 11.79 8.97
C VAL A 81 -16.20 10.63 9.09
N ALA A 82 -16.17 9.74 8.10
CA ALA A 82 -15.44 8.48 8.15
C ALA A 82 -13.91 8.64 8.16
N ALA A 83 -13.35 9.67 7.53
CA ALA A 83 -11.91 9.92 7.51
C ALA A 83 -11.32 10.16 8.91
N LYS A 84 -12.13 10.69 9.85
CA LYS A 84 -11.73 10.93 11.26
C LYS A 84 -11.47 9.63 12.04
N TYR A 85 -11.87 8.49 11.48
CA TYR A 85 -11.71 7.17 12.07
C TYR A 85 -10.67 6.32 11.32
N GLY A 86 -10.20 6.78 10.16
CA GLY A 86 -9.27 6.04 9.28
C GLY A 86 -9.89 4.88 8.52
N ILE A 87 -10.88 4.20 9.11
CA ILE A 87 -11.65 3.15 8.46
C ILE A 87 -13.16 3.35 8.68
N CYS A 88 -13.98 2.81 7.78
CA CYS A 88 -15.42 2.68 8.01
C CYS A 88 -15.97 1.39 7.39
N LYS A 89 -17.16 0.99 7.84
CA LYS A 89 -17.87 -0.18 7.31
C LYS A 89 -19.11 0.25 6.53
N ILE A 90 -19.39 -0.42 5.42
CA ILE A 90 -20.57 -0.17 4.58
C ILE A 90 -21.31 -1.48 4.36
N ILE A 91 -22.58 -1.54 4.74
CA ILE A 91 -23.44 -2.72 4.56
C ILE A 91 -24.08 -2.63 3.18
N SER A 92 -23.80 -3.59 2.30
CA SER A 92 -24.39 -3.62 0.96
C SER A 92 -25.91 -3.82 1.03
N PRO A 93 -26.72 -2.99 0.36
CA PRO A 93 -28.17 -3.20 0.25
C PRO A 93 -28.51 -4.29 -0.78
N VAL A 94 -27.53 -4.73 -1.57
CA VAL A 94 -27.67 -5.78 -2.58
C VAL A 94 -26.81 -6.98 -2.21
N SER A 95 -27.35 -8.18 -2.42
CA SER A 95 -26.62 -9.43 -2.20
C SER A 95 -26.22 -10.07 -3.53
N ALA A 96 -25.10 -10.78 -3.52
CA ALA A 96 -24.72 -11.64 -4.64
C ALA A 96 -25.75 -12.78 -4.78
N SER A 97 -26.18 -13.04 -6.00
CA SER A 97 -27.00 -14.19 -6.38
C SER A 97 -26.16 -15.44 -6.64
N VAL A 98 -24.92 -15.27 -7.09
CA VAL A 98 -23.96 -16.35 -7.33
C VAL A 98 -22.93 -16.37 -6.20
N PRO A 99 -22.81 -17.46 -5.42
CA PRO A 99 -21.85 -17.55 -4.33
C PRO A 99 -20.40 -17.47 -4.85
N ALA A 100 -19.51 -16.81 -4.11
CA ALA A 100 -18.09 -16.68 -4.44
C ALA A 100 -17.40 -18.03 -4.75
N GLY A 101 -17.62 -19.06 -3.94
CA GLY A 101 -17.09 -20.39 -4.22
C GLY A 101 -17.58 -21.00 -5.54
N THR A 102 -18.75 -20.60 -6.04
CA THR A 102 -19.22 -20.99 -7.39
C THR A 102 -18.48 -20.20 -8.47
N VAL A 103 -18.30 -18.89 -8.30
CA VAL A 103 -17.53 -18.04 -9.23
C VAL A 103 -16.11 -18.58 -9.39
N LEU A 104 -15.39 -18.77 -8.27
CA LEU A 104 -14.01 -19.23 -8.26
C LEU A 104 -13.82 -20.64 -8.84
N MET A 105 -14.81 -21.53 -8.67
CA MET A 105 -14.71 -22.91 -9.14
C MET A 105 -15.26 -23.16 -10.54
N LYS A 106 -16.26 -22.39 -10.99
CA LYS A 106 -16.92 -22.59 -12.29
C LYS A 106 -16.57 -21.49 -13.29
N GLU A 107 -16.75 -20.23 -12.93
CA GLU A 107 -16.47 -19.10 -13.84
C GLU A 107 -14.97 -18.93 -14.09
N LEU A 108 -14.13 -19.13 -13.06
CA LEU A 108 -12.67 -19.11 -13.18
C LEU A 108 -12.02 -20.48 -13.40
N GLY A 109 -12.81 -21.53 -13.66
CA GLY A 109 -12.29 -22.86 -14.00
C GLY A 109 -11.54 -23.58 -12.87
N GLY A 110 -11.77 -23.23 -11.61
CA GLY A 110 -11.14 -23.90 -10.47
C GLY A 110 -9.73 -23.38 -10.19
N ILE A 111 -9.62 -22.08 -9.93
CA ILE A 111 -8.35 -21.43 -9.59
C ILE A 111 -7.62 -22.18 -8.47
N LYS A 112 -6.31 -22.36 -8.67
CA LYS A 112 -5.38 -22.87 -7.66
C LYS A 112 -4.46 -21.75 -7.22
N PHE A 113 -4.26 -21.63 -5.92
CA PHE A 113 -3.41 -20.63 -5.30
C PHE A 113 -2.41 -21.26 -4.35
N THR A 114 -1.32 -20.54 -4.08
CA THR A 114 -0.32 -20.94 -3.08
C THR A 114 -0.51 -20.09 -1.84
N THR A 115 -0.32 -20.67 -0.67
CA THR A 115 -0.41 -19.97 0.62
C THR A 115 0.96 -19.47 1.07
N ARG A 116 0.95 -18.42 1.89
CA ARG A 116 2.07 -17.98 2.71
C ARG A 116 1.89 -18.51 4.13
N VAL A 117 2.98 -18.91 4.77
CA VAL A 117 3.00 -19.32 6.16
C VAL A 117 3.32 -18.09 7.01
N GLN A 118 2.41 -17.73 7.92
CA GLN A 118 2.51 -16.59 8.81
C GLN A 118 2.81 -17.07 10.23
N PRO A 119 3.94 -16.68 10.83
CA PRO A 119 4.21 -17.02 12.23
C PRO A 119 3.22 -16.30 13.16
N LEU A 120 2.68 -17.00 14.15
CA LEU A 120 1.80 -16.45 15.18
C LEU A 120 2.59 -16.21 16.46
N ARG A 121 3.45 -15.20 16.46
CA ARG A 121 4.18 -14.81 17.67
C ARG A 121 4.41 -13.31 17.69
N LEU A 122 4.29 -12.74 18.87
CA LEU A 122 4.82 -11.41 19.14
C LEU A 122 6.35 -11.50 19.03
N ALA A 123 6.93 -10.80 18.06
CA ALA A 123 8.38 -10.77 17.89
C ALA A 123 9.00 -9.88 18.98
N GLU A 124 10.33 -9.82 19.10
CA GLU A 124 10.96 -8.71 19.85
C GLU A 124 11.36 -7.57 18.91
N TRP A 125 11.23 -7.84 17.61
CA TRP A 125 11.68 -7.02 16.50
C TRP A 125 13.14 -6.64 16.69
N THR A 126 13.98 -7.67 16.73
CA THR A 126 15.45 -7.59 16.75
C THR A 126 16.04 -8.11 15.43
N LYS A 127 17.34 -7.91 15.19
CA LYS A 127 18.01 -8.42 13.96
C LYS A 127 17.91 -9.94 13.77
N ASP A 128 17.69 -10.70 14.85
CA ASP A 128 17.56 -12.15 14.83
C ASP A 128 16.16 -12.62 14.40
N ASP A 129 15.17 -11.74 14.43
CA ASP A 129 13.84 -12.03 13.93
C ASP A 129 13.83 -12.03 12.39
N LYS A 130 13.72 -13.21 11.79
CA LYS A 130 13.47 -13.35 10.35
C LYS A 130 11.99 -13.08 10.07
N PHE A 131 11.64 -11.87 9.64
CA PHE A 131 10.26 -11.42 9.38
C PHE A 131 9.60 -11.98 8.12
N ALA A 132 10.14 -13.03 7.52
CA ALA A 132 9.67 -13.49 6.21
C ALA A 132 8.45 -14.40 6.35
N PHE A 133 7.30 -13.94 5.87
CA PHE A 133 6.27 -14.86 5.39
C PHE A 133 6.89 -15.68 4.25
N PHE A 134 6.97 -16.99 4.43
CA PHE A 134 7.52 -17.86 3.41
C PHE A 134 6.41 -18.58 2.66
N MET A 135 6.65 -18.87 1.38
CA MET A 135 5.70 -19.64 0.58
C MET A 135 5.63 -21.06 1.13
N SER A 136 4.42 -21.57 1.39
CA SER A 136 4.24 -22.94 1.88
C SER A 136 4.66 -23.99 0.85
N GLY A 137 4.74 -23.60 -0.44
CA GLY A 137 4.91 -24.49 -1.58
C GLY A 137 3.69 -25.35 -1.90
N ARG A 138 2.62 -25.28 -1.10
CA ARG A 138 1.39 -26.04 -1.26
C ARG A 138 0.39 -25.27 -2.11
N LYS A 139 -0.18 -25.94 -3.10
CA LYS A 139 -1.25 -25.38 -3.93
C LYS A 139 -2.60 -25.92 -3.48
N TYR A 140 -3.56 -25.03 -3.31
CA TYR A 140 -4.92 -25.35 -2.92
C TYR A 140 -5.90 -24.83 -3.98
N THR A 141 -6.97 -25.57 -4.21
CA THR A 141 -8.23 -25.00 -4.69
C THR A 141 -8.99 -24.36 -3.53
N PHE A 142 -9.96 -23.50 -3.85
CA PHE A 142 -10.82 -22.85 -2.85
C PHE A 142 -11.45 -23.85 -1.85
N ARG A 143 -12.01 -24.95 -2.37
CA ARG A 143 -12.65 -25.99 -1.54
C ARG A 143 -11.68 -26.82 -0.72
N GLU A 144 -10.46 -27.04 -1.21
CA GLU A 144 -9.44 -27.78 -0.45
C GLU A 144 -8.96 -26.95 0.75
N PHE A 145 -8.73 -25.65 0.54
CA PHE A 145 -8.34 -24.74 1.61
C PHE A 145 -9.45 -24.57 2.64
N GLU A 146 -10.71 -24.42 2.21
CA GLU A 146 -11.88 -24.37 3.10
C GLU A 146 -11.96 -25.59 4.02
N LYS A 147 -11.83 -26.81 3.45
CA LYS A 147 -11.86 -28.06 4.22
C LYS A 147 -10.72 -28.13 5.24
N MET A 148 -9.51 -27.70 4.85
CA MET A 148 -8.36 -27.65 5.74
C MET A 148 -8.59 -26.67 6.89
N ALA A 149 -8.96 -25.42 6.57
CA ALA A 149 -9.20 -24.37 7.56
C ALA A 149 -10.30 -24.75 8.57
N ASN A 150 -11.41 -25.32 8.09
CA ASN A 150 -12.50 -25.77 8.96
C ASN A 150 -12.10 -26.96 9.83
N LYS A 151 -11.29 -27.89 9.33
CA LYS A 151 -10.77 -29.01 10.13
C LYS A 151 -9.89 -28.50 11.27
N GLU A 152 -9.02 -27.53 11.01
CA GLU A 152 -8.17 -26.92 12.03
C GLU A 152 -8.99 -26.15 13.08
N PHE A 153 -10.02 -25.43 12.64
CA PHE A 153 -10.96 -24.74 13.54
C PHE A 153 -11.69 -25.72 14.48
N VAL A 154 -12.29 -26.78 13.92
CA VAL A 154 -12.98 -27.82 14.70
C VAL A 154 -12.03 -28.54 15.66
N ARG A 155 -10.77 -28.79 15.25
CA ARG A 155 -9.77 -29.40 16.12
C ARG A 155 -9.47 -28.52 17.34
N ARG A 156 -9.46 -27.20 17.18
CA ARG A 156 -9.17 -26.26 18.27
C ARG A 156 -10.36 -26.06 19.21
N TYR A 157 -11.56 -25.84 18.67
CA TYR A 157 -12.72 -25.42 19.46
C TYR A 157 -13.78 -26.52 19.65
N SER A 158 -13.56 -27.72 19.11
CA SER A 158 -14.52 -28.83 19.14
C SER A 158 -15.91 -28.47 18.61
N SER A 159 -15.99 -27.44 17.76
CA SER A 159 -17.21 -26.90 17.19
C SER A 159 -16.98 -26.45 15.74
N ALA A 160 -18.00 -26.64 14.90
CA ALA A 160 -18.02 -26.11 13.53
C ALA A 160 -18.76 -24.76 13.44
N ALA A 161 -19.36 -24.29 14.53
CA ALA A 161 -20.07 -23.02 14.56
C ALA A 161 -19.10 -21.84 14.70
N CYS A 162 -19.45 -20.71 14.09
CA CYS A 162 -18.75 -19.45 14.35
C CYS A 162 -18.90 -19.09 15.82
N LEU A 163 -17.78 -18.75 16.47
CA LEU A 163 -17.76 -18.29 17.85
C LEU A 163 -17.97 -16.77 17.91
N PRO A 164 -18.37 -16.22 19.07
CA PRO A 164 -18.58 -14.78 19.22
C PRO A 164 -17.32 -13.97 18.88
N SER A 165 -17.49 -12.85 18.17
CA SER A 165 -16.36 -12.03 17.69
C SER A 165 -15.45 -11.52 18.81
N ARG A 166 -16.03 -11.14 19.96
CA ARG A 166 -15.27 -10.69 21.15
C ARG A 166 -14.37 -11.79 21.71
N TYR A 167 -14.87 -13.03 21.75
CA TYR A 167 -14.11 -14.21 22.18
C TYR A 167 -12.99 -14.54 21.19
N MET A 168 -13.25 -14.42 19.89
CA MET A 168 -12.23 -14.65 18.86
C MET A 168 -11.08 -13.64 18.91
N GLU A 169 -11.38 -12.41 19.31
CA GLU A 169 -10.40 -11.34 19.50
C GLU A 169 -9.51 -11.59 20.73
N GLU A 170 -10.12 -11.99 21.84
CA GLU A 170 -9.44 -12.48 23.04
C GLU A 170 -8.47 -13.62 22.72
N GLU A 171 -8.98 -14.65 22.04
CA GLU A 171 -8.20 -15.83 21.68
C GLU A 171 -7.06 -15.50 20.71
N PHE A 172 -7.26 -14.56 19.78
CA PHE A 172 -6.21 -14.13 18.86
C PHE A 172 -5.06 -13.47 19.62
N TRP A 173 -5.35 -12.45 20.44
CA TRP A 173 -4.28 -11.74 21.17
C TRP A 173 -3.62 -12.61 22.23
N HIS A 174 -4.38 -13.49 22.87
CA HIS A 174 -3.82 -14.52 23.75
C HIS A 174 -2.90 -15.48 22.98
N GLU A 175 -3.26 -15.91 21.76
CA GLU A 175 -2.42 -16.77 20.93
C GLU A 175 -1.14 -16.06 20.47
N ILE A 176 -1.22 -14.79 20.05
CA ILE A 176 -0.04 -13.98 19.67
C ILE A 176 0.94 -13.85 20.83
N ALA A 177 0.44 -13.70 22.06
CA ALA A 177 1.25 -13.46 23.25
C ALA A 177 1.82 -14.75 23.88
N PHE A 178 0.96 -15.77 24.04
CA PHE A 178 1.23 -16.94 24.89
C PHE A 178 0.92 -18.26 24.19
N GLY A 179 0.48 -18.20 22.95
CA GLY A 179 0.02 -19.32 22.15
C GLY A 179 1.04 -20.44 21.95
N LYS A 180 0.54 -21.56 21.45
CA LYS A 180 1.34 -22.74 21.06
C LYS A 180 1.30 -22.99 19.56
N MET A 181 0.43 -22.31 18.83
CA MET A 181 0.34 -22.35 17.39
C MET A 181 1.53 -21.59 16.83
N GLU A 182 2.38 -22.29 16.09
CA GLU A 182 3.60 -21.66 15.54
C GLU A 182 3.28 -20.76 14.34
N SER A 183 2.34 -21.20 13.50
CA SER A 183 2.01 -20.50 12.26
C SER A 183 0.63 -20.84 11.73
N VAL A 184 0.13 -20.00 10.84
CA VAL A 184 -1.09 -20.20 10.05
C VAL A 184 -0.79 -20.05 8.56
N GLU A 185 -1.65 -20.61 7.71
CA GLU A 185 -1.56 -20.42 6.26
C GLU A 185 -2.53 -19.31 5.81
N TYR A 186 -2.07 -18.41 4.95
CA TYR A 186 -2.88 -17.34 4.38
C TYR A 186 -2.60 -17.19 2.90
N ALA A 187 -3.65 -17.14 2.08
CA ALA A 187 -3.48 -16.86 0.66
C ALA A 187 -3.88 -15.41 0.39
N CYS A 188 -2.89 -14.54 0.21
CA CYS A 188 -3.04 -13.14 -0.15
C CYS A 188 -2.48 -12.87 -1.55
N ASP A 189 -2.91 -11.76 -2.13
CA ASP A 189 -2.44 -11.28 -3.43
C ASP A 189 -2.69 -12.31 -4.55
N ILE A 190 -3.85 -12.96 -4.50
CA ILE A 190 -4.26 -13.94 -5.50
C ILE A 190 -4.97 -13.19 -6.63
N ASP A 191 -4.45 -13.33 -7.85
CA ASP A 191 -5.09 -12.81 -9.05
C ASP A 191 -6.44 -13.50 -9.29
N GLY A 192 -7.49 -12.70 -9.46
CA GLY A 192 -8.84 -13.20 -9.72
C GLY A 192 -9.89 -12.37 -9.02
N SER A 193 -11.16 -12.70 -9.24
CA SER A 193 -12.28 -12.01 -8.60
C SER A 193 -13.41 -12.99 -8.32
N ALA A 194 -14.05 -12.82 -7.16
CA ALA A 194 -15.20 -13.59 -6.73
C ALA A 194 -16.53 -12.88 -7.03
N PHE A 195 -16.50 -11.68 -7.62
CA PHE A 195 -17.69 -11.06 -8.20
C PHE A 195 -18.11 -11.80 -9.48
N SER A 196 -19.37 -12.20 -9.56
CA SER A 196 -19.89 -12.94 -10.71
C SER A 196 -19.96 -12.08 -11.98
N SER A 197 -19.70 -12.73 -13.12
CA SER A 197 -19.91 -12.16 -14.45
C SER A 197 -21.34 -12.37 -14.97
N SER A 198 -22.19 -13.07 -14.22
CA SER A 198 -23.58 -13.35 -14.58
C SER A 198 -24.39 -12.08 -14.77
N SER A 199 -25.19 -12.04 -15.85
CA SER A 199 -26.10 -10.93 -16.12
C SER A 199 -27.26 -10.82 -15.12
N HIS A 200 -27.49 -11.84 -14.30
CA HIS A 200 -28.52 -11.87 -13.26
C HIS A 200 -27.99 -11.48 -11.87
N ASP A 201 -26.68 -11.33 -11.70
CA ASP A 201 -26.09 -10.97 -10.43
C ASP A 201 -26.09 -9.45 -10.21
N GLN A 202 -26.91 -8.98 -9.27
CA GLN A 202 -27.07 -7.54 -9.02
C GLN A 202 -25.79 -6.89 -8.50
N LEU A 203 -25.11 -7.55 -7.55
CA LEU A 203 -23.85 -7.06 -7.00
C LEU A 203 -22.74 -7.06 -8.06
N GLY A 204 -22.57 -8.16 -8.80
CA GLY A 204 -21.59 -8.30 -9.87
C GLY A 204 -21.77 -7.29 -11.01
N ARG A 205 -23.01 -6.86 -11.27
CA ARG A 205 -23.30 -5.82 -12.27
C ARG A 205 -23.21 -4.38 -11.75
N SER A 206 -23.21 -4.21 -10.43
CA SER A 206 -23.15 -2.87 -9.82
C SER A 206 -21.80 -2.19 -10.06
N LYS A 207 -21.75 -0.86 -9.86
CA LYS A 207 -20.50 -0.11 -9.86
C LYS A 207 -19.60 -0.45 -8.64
N TRP A 208 -20.14 -1.16 -7.65
CA TRP A 208 -19.39 -1.64 -6.48
C TRP A 208 -18.62 -2.94 -6.73
N ASN A 209 -18.74 -3.52 -7.93
CA ASN A 209 -17.86 -4.62 -8.34
C ASN A 209 -16.41 -4.12 -8.45
N LEU A 210 -15.54 -4.68 -7.59
CA LEU A 210 -14.17 -4.22 -7.44
C LEU A 210 -13.31 -4.35 -8.70
N LYS A 211 -13.69 -5.22 -9.65
CA LYS A 211 -13.01 -5.35 -10.96
C LYS A 211 -13.04 -4.08 -11.81
N ARG A 212 -14.03 -3.21 -11.58
CA ARG A 212 -14.23 -1.98 -12.37
C ARG A 212 -14.07 -0.72 -11.51
N PHE A 213 -13.91 -0.87 -10.21
CA PHE A 213 -14.03 0.20 -9.23
C PHE A 213 -12.93 1.27 -9.39
N SER A 214 -11.68 0.84 -9.53
CA SER A 214 -10.52 1.73 -9.73
C SER A 214 -10.60 2.54 -11.03
N ARG A 215 -11.43 2.11 -11.99
CA ARG A 215 -11.60 2.72 -13.33
C ARG A 215 -12.90 3.50 -13.49
N LEU A 216 -13.65 3.69 -12.41
CA LEU A 216 -14.86 4.53 -12.44
C LEU A 216 -14.52 5.97 -12.85
N PRO A 217 -15.47 6.72 -13.45
CA PRO A 217 -15.21 8.07 -13.97
C PRO A 217 -14.60 9.06 -12.98
N ASN A 218 -14.96 8.97 -11.69
CA ASN A 218 -14.44 9.85 -10.64
C ASN A 218 -13.22 9.28 -9.91
N SER A 219 -12.66 8.16 -10.39
CA SER A 219 -11.40 7.64 -9.90
C SER A 219 -10.25 8.19 -10.73
N THR A 220 -9.25 8.78 -10.10
CA THR A 220 -8.02 9.26 -10.77
C THR A 220 -7.24 8.11 -11.40
N LEU A 221 -7.32 6.91 -10.83
CA LEU A 221 -6.64 5.72 -11.36
C LEU A 221 -7.18 5.29 -12.73
N ARG A 222 -8.33 5.84 -13.20
CA ARG A 222 -8.81 5.63 -14.57
C ARG A 222 -7.79 6.07 -15.63
N LEU A 223 -6.89 6.98 -15.30
CA LEU A 223 -5.90 7.59 -16.20
C LEU A 223 -4.62 6.76 -16.39
N LEU A 224 -4.41 5.72 -15.58
CA LEU A 224 -3.30 4.79 -15.77
C LEU A 224 -3.49 3.97 -17.05
N ARG A 225 -2.46 3.72 -17.86
CA ARG A 225 -2.67 2.96 -19.11
C ARG A 225 -2.65 1.45 -18.89
N ALA A 226 -1.80 0.97 -18.00
CA ALA A 226 -1.69 -0.45 -17.67
C ALA A 226 -2.44 -0.79 -16.38
N ALA A 227 -2.77 -2.07 -16.24
CA ALA A 227 -3.22 -2.66 -14.99
C ALA A 227 -2.05 -2.78 -14.01
N VAL A 228 -2.29 -2.44 -12.75
CA VAL A 228 -1.36 -2.62 -11.64
C VAL A 228 -2.04 -3.56 -10.64
N PRO A 229 -1.56 -4.82 -10.49
CA PRO A 229 -2.14 -5.79 -9.57
C PRO A 229 -2.23 -5.24 -8.15
N GLY A 230 -3.39 -5.42 -7.50
CA GLY A 230 -3.68 -4.88 -6.17
C GLY A 230 -4.16 -3.43 -6.15
N ILE A 231 -3.71 -2.62 -7.11
CA ILE A 231 -4.07 -1.20 -7.19
C ILE A 231 -5.24 -0.96 -8.12
N THR A 232 -5.11 -1.29 -9.40
CA THR A 232 -6.23 -1.12 -10.36
C THR A 232 -7.04 -2.39 -10.51
N ASP A 233 -6.40 -3.54 -10.28
CA ASP A 233 -7.00 -4.85 -10.47
C ASP A 233 -7.11 -5.51 -9.09
N PRO A 234 -8.30 -5.96 -8.68
CA PRO A 234 -8.51 -6.47 -7.34
C PRO A 234 -7.71 -7.76 -7.10
N MET A 235 -7.34 -7.98 -5.84
CA MET A 235 -6.75 -9.23 -5.37
C MET A 235 -7.65 -9.93 -4.36
N LEU A 236 -7.65 -11.25 -4.42
CA LEU A 236 -8.37 -12.11 -3.49
C LEU A 236 -7.51 -12.44 -2.26
N TYR A 237 -8.18 -12.50 -1.12
CA TYR A 237 -7.62 -12.80 0.19
C TYR A 237 -8.42 -13.92 0.82
N ILE A 238 -7.83 -15.11 0.92
CA ILE A 238 -8.46 -16.31 1.48
C ILE A 238 -7.81 -16.62 2.82
N GLY A 239 -8.56 -16.37 3.89
CA GLY A 239 -8.13 -16.50 5.27
C GLY A 239 -8.53 -17.84 5.89
N MET A 240 -7.78 -18.21 6.93
CA MET A 240 -8.19 -19.19 7.93
C MET A 240 -8.17 -18.55 9.32
N LEU A 241 -8.54 -19.32 10.35
CA LEU A 241 -8.45 -18.89 11.74
C LEU A 241 -7.08 -18.23 12.04
N PHE A 242 -7.11 -17.01 12.57
CA PHE A 242 -5.94 -16.20 12.95
C PHE A 242 -5.00 -15.76 11.83
N SER A 243 -5.30 -16.09 10.56
CA SER A 243 -4.62 -15.43 9.44
C SER A 243 -4.80 -13.92 9.53
N MET A 244 -3.70 -13.17 9.38
CA MET A 244 -3.63 -11.75 9.72
C MET A 244 -3.05 -10.91 8.60
N PHE A 245 -3.33 -9.61 8.66
CA PHE A 245 -2.64 -8.57 7.92
C PHE A 245 -2.07 -7.58 8.95
N ALA A 246 -0.75 -7.42 8.88
CA ALA A 246 0.01 -6.60 9.82
C ALA A 246 -0.34 -5.10 9.68
N TRP A 247 0.15 -4.28 10.62
CA TRP A 247 -0.01 -2.83 10.53
C TRP A 247 0.65 -2.28 9.27
N HIS A 248 -0.13 -1.58 8.45
CA HIS A 248 0.37 -0.92 7.25
C HIS A 248 -0.57 0.21 6.80
N VAL A 249 -0.08 1.01 5.85
CA VAL A 249 -0.86 1.92 5.02
C VAL A 249 -0.82 1.45 3.57
N GLU A 250 -1.77 1.90 2.77
CA GLU A 250 -1.81 1.61 1.33
C GLU A 250 -0.65 2.29 0.60
N ASP A 251 -0.21 1.65 -0.50
CA ASP A 251 0.81 2.21 -1.37
C ASP A 251 0.36 3.59 -1.88
N HIS A 252 1.31 4.53 -1.89
CA HIS A 252 1.06 5.93 -2.28
C HIS A 252 -0.10 6.61 -1.51
N TYR A 253 -0.42 6.13 -0.30
CA TYR A 253 -1.51 6.60 0.54
C TYR A 253 -2.87 6.60 -0.16
N LEU A 254 -3.09 5.64 -1.06
CA LEU A 254 -4.38 5.45 -1.72
C LEU A 254 -5.48 5.11 -0.71
N TYR A 255 -6.73 5.24 -1.15
CA TYR A 255 -7.83 4.55 -0.48
C TYR A 255 -7.73 3.05 -0.77
N SER A 256 -8.29 2.22 0.11
CA SER A 256 -8.61 0.82 -0.18
C SER A 256 -10.10 0.57 0.06
N ILE A 257 -10.68 -0.32 -0.73
CA ILE A 257 -11.99 -0.89 -0.48
C ILE A 257 -11.91 -2.40 -0.50
N ASN A 258 -12.36 -3.04 0.58
CA ASN A 258 -12.38 -4.48 0.76
C ASN A 258 -13.82 -4.97 0.85
N TYR A 259 -14.23 -5.92 0.02
CA TYR A 259 -15.52 -6.60 0.11
C TYR A 259 -15.35 -8.01 0.67
N HIS A 260 -16.19 -8.37 1.65
CA HIS A 260 -16.18 -9.70 2.24
C HIS A 260 -17.21 -10.60 1.54
N HIS A 261 -16.72 -11.56 0.75
CA HIS A 261 -17.58 -12.42 -0.06
C HIS A 261 -18.27 -13.51 0.75
N CYS A 262 -17.53 -14.24 1.59
CA CYS A 262 -18.08 -15.34 2.38
C CYS A 262 -17.18 -15.75 3.56
N GLY A 263 -17.74 -16.57 4.44
CA GLY A 263 -17.03 -17.20 5.55
C GLY A 263 -17.16 -16.48 6.89
N ALA A 264 -16.19 -16.71 7.77
CA ALA A 264 -16.14 -16.15 9.11
C ALA A 264 -15.74 -14.66 9.11
N PRO A 265 -16.17 -13.87 10.11
CA PRO A 265 -15.86 -12.46 10.18
C PRO A 265 -14.35 -12.14 10.17
N LYS A 266 -14.03 -10.89 9.89
CA LYS A 266 -12.69 -10.32 9.94
C LYS A 266 -12.69 -9.11 10.87
N THR A 267 -11.81 -9.10 11.87
CA THR A 267 -11.57 -7.91 12.71
C THR A 267 -10.57 -7.01 12.02
N TRP A 268 -10.84 -5.71 12.06
CA TRP A 268 -9.97 -4.64 11.61
C TRP A 268 -9.73 -3.66 12.76
N TYR A 269 -8.51 -3.15 12.83
CA TYR A 269 -8.14 -1.98 13.61
C TYR A 269 -7.70 -0.89 12.64
N GLY A 270 -8.16 0.35 12.85
CA GLY A 270 -7.84 1.50 12.01
C GLY A 270 -7.40 2.70 12.83
N ILE A 271 -6.41 3.41 12.30
CA ILE A 271 -5.89 4.67 12.82
C ILE A 271 -6.21 5.76 11.79
N PRO A 272 -6.78 6.90 12.19
CA PRO A 272 -7.02 8.00 11.26
C PRO A 272 -5.72 8.52 10.66
N GLY A 273 -5.76 8.93 9.39
CA GLY A 273 -4.57 9.44 8.69
C GLY A 273 -3.93 10.66 9.36
N SER A 274 -4.70 11.44 10.13
CA SER A 274 -4.19 12.55 10.95
C SER A 274 -3.30 12.11 12.11
N ALA A 275 -3.43 10.87 12.60
CA ALA A 275 -2.63 10.31 13.68
C ALA A 275 -1.51 9.36 13.18
N ALA A 276 -1.26 9.31 11.86
CA ALA A 276 -0.26 8.42 11.27
C ALA A 276 1.16 8.72 11.78
N SER A 277 1.52 9.99 11.94
CA SER A 277 2.83 10.38 12.49
C SER A 277 2.99 9.98 13.96
N ASP A 278 1.92 10.11 14.76
CA ASP A 278 1.95 9.67 16.16
C ASP A 278 2.06 8.14 16.25
N PHE A 279 1.36 7.41 15.39
CA PHE A 279 1.51 5.95 15.25
C PHE A 279 2.96 5.57 14.91
N GLU A 280 3.56 6.18 13.88
CA GLU A 280 4.94 5.91 13.46
C GLU A 280 5.93 6.24 14.60
N LYS A 281 5.68 7.30 15.36
CA LYS A 281 6.46 7.66 16.54
C LYS A 281 6.38 6.60 17.64
N VAL A 282 5.18 6.15 17.99
CA VAL A 282 5.01 5.09 19.01
C VAL A 282 5.69 3.80 18.58
N VAL A 283 5.56 3.42 17.31
CA VAL A 283 6.23 2.25 16.75
C VAL A 283 7.76 2.37 16.84
N ARG A 284 8.30 3.55 16.50
CA ARG A 284 9.74 3.84 16.60
C ARG A 284 10.26 3.79 18.03
N GLU A 285 9.50 4.33 18.99
CA GLU A 285 9.96 4.53 20.36
C GLU A 285 9.70 3.32 21.28
N HIS A 286 8.67 2.52 20.99
CA HIS A 286 8.21 1.48 21.91
C HIS A 286 8.07 0.08 21.30
N VAL A 287 7.97 -0.05 19.97
CA VAL A 287 7.82 -1.36 19.31
C VAL A 287 9.18 -1.87 18.81
N TYR A 288 9.77 -1.18 17.85
CA TYR A 288 11.03 -1.61 17.23
C TYR A 288 12.22 -1.46 18.17
N ASP A 289 13.14 -2.41 18.12
CA ASP A 289 14.47 -2.20 18.68
C ASP A 289 15.26 -1.21 17.81
N HIS A 290 16.08 -0.37 18.43
CA HIS A 290 16.96 0.57 17.73
C HIS A 290 17.87 -0.12 16.72
N GLU A 291 18.21 -1.40 16.92
CA GLU A 291 19.04 -2.15 15.99
C GLU A 291 18.38 -2.44 14.63
N ILE A 292 17.05 -2.51 14.54
CA ILE A 292 16.33 -2.75 13.27
C ILE A 292 16.21 -1.46 12.45
N LEU A 293 16.16 -0.32 13.12
CA LEU A 293 15.98 0.97 12.49
C LEU A 293 17.29 1.34 11.76
N SER A 294 17.33 1.08 10.46
CA SER A 294 18.50 1.26 9.59
C SER A 294 18.81 2.73 9.25
N GLY A 295 18.01 3.68 9.76
CA GLY A 295 18.17 5.12 9.51
C GLY A 295 17.91 5.98 10.75
N GLU A 296 18.52 7.16 10.76
CA GLU A 296 18.22 8.22 11.74
C GLU A 296 17.00 9.04 11.26
N GLY A 297 16.07 9.34 12.17
CA GLY A 297 14.94 10.25 11.92
C GLY A 297 13.56 9.61 11.89
N GLU A 298 12.56 10.42 11.53
CA GLU A 298 11.13 10.08 11.66
C GLU A 298 10.66 8.97 10.69
N SER A 299 11.37 8.75 9.57
CA SER A 299 10.98 7.76 8.54
C SER A 299 11.48 6.34 8.79
N ALA A 300 12.30 6.11 9.82
CA ALA A 300 12.92 4.80 10.06
C ALA A 300 11.90 3.70 10.35
N ALA A 301 10.90 3.98 11.20
CA ALA A 301 9.82 3.03 11.48
C ALA A 301 8.96 2.77 10.24
N PHE A 302 8.67 3.82 9.46
CA PHE A 302 7.92 3.70 8.22
C PHE A 302 8.59 2.75 7.22
N ASP A 303 9.92 2.83 7.05
CA ASP A 303 10.67 1.97 6.12
C ASP A 303 10.53 0.47 6.46
N VAL A 304 10.48 0.14 7.76
CA VAL A 304 10.27 -1.23 8.25
C VAL A 304 8.80 -1.65 8.11
N LEU A 305 7.86 -0.75 8.42
CA LEU A 305 6.41 -1.00 8.31
C LEU A 305 5.98 -1.28 6.85
N LEU A 306 6.70 -0.75 5.86
CA LEU A 306 6.49 -1.09 4.44
C LEU A 306 6.63 -2.59 4.16
N GLY A 307 7.33 -3.35 5.01
CA GLY A 307 7.42 -4.81 4.92
C GLY A 307 6.11 -5.54 5.19
N LYS A 308 5.09 -4.88 5.77
CA LYS A 308 3.76 -5.46 6.11
C LYS A 308 3.82 -6.77 6.93
N THR A 309 4.76 -6.85 7.86
CA THR A 309 5.01 -8.05 8.70
C THR A 309 4.86 -7.81 10.20
N THR A 310 4.77 -6.55 10.63
CA THR A 310 4.79 -6.19 12.04
C THR A 310 3.38 -6.15 12.65
N ILE A 311 3.10 -7.10 13.55
CA ILE A 311 1.86 -7.16 14.33
C ILE A 311 2.12 -6.90 15.81
N PHE A 312 1.42 -5.95 16.40
CA PHE A 312 1.46 -5.70 17.84
C PHE A 312 0.07 -5.27 18.31
N PRO A 313 -0.27 -5.53 19.59
CA PRO A 313 -1.60 -5.25 20.13
C PRO A 313 -1.88 -3.74 20.17
N PRO A 314 -3.13 -3.31 19.89
CA PRO A 314 -3.54 -1.92 19.97
C PRO A 314 -3.34 -1.21 21.32
N ASN A 315 -3.24 -1.93 22.44
CA ASN A 315 -3.12 -1.30 23.77
C ASN A 315 -1.92 -0.35 23.88
N ILE A 316 -0.78 -0.68 23.25
CA ILE A 316 0.38 0.22 23.23
C ILE A 316 0.08 1.55 22.53
N LEU A 317 -0.86 1.58 21.59
CA LEU A 317 -1.29 2.81 20.93
C LEU A 317 -2.19 3.63 21.86
N LEU A 318 -3.10 2.95 22.57
CA LEU A 318 -3.99 3.57 23.55
C LEU A 318 -3.21 4.20 24.72
N ASP A 319 -2.23 3.48 25.27
CA ASP A 319 -1.34 3.96 26.35
C ASP A 319 -0.59 5.25 25.96
N HIS A 320 -0.37 5.43 24.65
CA HIS A 320 0.31 6.59 24.08
C HIS A 320 -0.63 7.56 23.36
N HIS A 321 -1.94 7.48 23.65
CA HIS A 321 -2.98 8.40 23.16
C HIS A 321 -3.14 8.45 21.63
N VAL A 322 -2.74 7.40 20.92
CA VAL A 322 -3.01 7.24 19.49
C VAL A 322 -4.40 6.62 19.32
N PRO A 323 -5.34 7.27 18.62
CA PRO A 323 -6.71 6.78 18.47
C PRO A 323 -6.76 5.51 17.62
N VAL A 324 -7.44 4.48 18.13
CA VAL A 324 -7.69 3.22 17.43
C VAL A 324 -9.19 2.97 17.34
N TYR A 325 -9.65 2.51 16.18
CA TYR A 325 -11.04 2.15 15.94
C TYR A 325 -11.17 0.72 15.41
N ARG A 326 -12.22 0.01 15.83
CA ARG A 326 -12.46 -1.39 15.45
C ARG A 326 -13.55 -1.51 14.38
N ALA A 327 -13.39 -2.46 13.46
CA ALA A 327 -14.49 -2.93 12.62
C ALA A 327 -14.56 -4.47 12.62
N ILE A 328 -15.76 -5.02 12.82
CA ILE A 328 -16.04 -6.44 12.59
C ILE A 328 -16.77 -6.57 11.25
N GLN A 329 -16.04 -7.00 10.22
CA GLN A 329 -16.54 -7.18 8.86
C GLN A 329 -17.10 -8.59 8.66
N LYS A 330 -18.33 -8.69 8.19
CA LYS A 330 -19.08 -9.92 7.91
C LYS A 330 -19.33 -10.06 6.39
N PRO A 331 -19.70 -11.25 5.89
CA PRO A 331 -20.09 -11.42 4.49
C PRO A 331 -21.16 -10.43 4.05
N GLY A 332 -20.98 -9.83 2.87
CA GLY A 332 -21.87 -8.79 2.35
C GLY A 332 -21.48 -7.35 2.72
N GLU A 333 -20.44 -7.16 3.53
CA GLU A 333 -20.01 -5.85 4.00
C GLU A 333 -18.70 -5.40 3.32
N PHE A 334 -18.61 -4.10 3.03
CA PHE A 334 -17.39 -3.43 2.63
C PHE A 334 -16.69 -2.81 3.84
N VAL A 335 -15.36 -2.81 3.83
CA VAL A 335 -14.53 -1.93 4.67
C VAL A 335 -13.75 -1.01 3.76
N VAL A 336 -13.76 0.29 4.07
CA VAL A 336 -12.98 1.30 3.36
C VAL A 336 -11.88 1.80 4.28
N THR A 337 -10.65 1.87 3.78
CA THR A 337 -9.53 2.50 4.45
C THR A 337 -9.23 3.84 3.75
N PHE A 338 -9.05 4.89 4.56
CA PHE A 338 -8.80 6.24 4.07
C PHE A 338 -7.30 6.46 3.82
N PRO A 339 -6.94 7.47 3.00
CA PRO A 339 -5.56 7.82 2.74
C PRO A 339 -4.73 7.97 4.02
N ARG A 340 -3.54 7.37 4.01
CA ARG A 340 -2.58 7.38 5.14
C ARG A 340 -3.12 6.75 6.44
N ALA A 341 -4.27 6.08 6.42
CA ALA A 341 -4.82 5.40 7.59
C ALA A 341 -4.13 4.05 7.83
N TYR A 342 -3.40 3.95 8.94
CA TYR A 342 -2.81 2.68 9.35
C TYR A 342 -3.90 1.69 9.73
N HIS A 343 -3.76 0.45 9.29
CA HIS A 343 -4.71 -0.59 9.62
C HIS A 343 -4.05 -1.97 9.74
N SER A 344 -4.65 -2.82 10.56
CA SER A 344 -4.26 -4.21 10.78
C SER A 344 -5.49 -5.05 11.13
N GLY A 345 -5.33 -6.37 11.19
CA GLY A 345 -6.44 -7.23 11.60
C GLY A 345 -6.22 -8.71 11.34
N PHE A 346 -7.26 -9.49 11.62
CA PHE A 346 -7.20 -10.96 11.56
C PHE A 346 -8.55 -11.59 11.23
N SER A 347 -8.50 -12.82 10.74
CA SER A 347 -9.68 -13.61 10.36
C SER A 347 -10.13 -14.55 11.48
N HIS A 348 -11.43 -14.64 11.69
CA HIS A 348 -12.04 -15.47 12.75
C HIS A 348 -12.13 -16.95 12.35
N GLY A 349 -11.85 -17.27 11.09
CA GLY A 349 -12.00 -18.60 10.52
C GLY A 349 -11.77 -18.57 9.02
N PHE A 350 -12.24 -19.59 8.31
CA PHE A 350 -12.21 -19.61 6.85
C PHE A 350 -13.00 -18.41 6.28
N ASN A 351 -12.40 -17.60 5.43
CA ASN A 351 -13.10 -16.52 4.72
C ASN A 351 -12.49 -16.18 3.37
N CYS A 352 -13.24 -15.42 2.57
CA CYS A 352 -12.80 -14.89 1.29
C CYS A 352 -13.18 -13.41 1.21
N GLY A 353 -12.17 -12.55 1.12
CA GLY A 353 -12.32 -11.13 0.82
C GLY A 353 -11.66 -10.79 -0.51
N GLU A 354 -12.02 -9.65 -1.05
CA GLU A 354 -11.43 -9.07 -2.27
C GLU A 354 -11.20 -7.58 -2.01
N ALA A 355 -10.03 -7.05 -2.40
CA ALA A 355 -9.73 -5.63 -2.22
C ALA A 355 -9.09 -5.02 -3.46
N VAL A 356 -9.29 -3.72 -3.62
CA VAL A 356 -8.68 -2.90 -4.67
C VAL A 356 -8.46 -1.48 -4.13
N ASN A 357 -7.42 -0.81 -4.62
CA ASN A 357 -7.23 0.61 -4.32
C ASN A 357 -8.03 1.52 -5.25
N PHE A 358 -8.23 2.76 -4.81
CA PHE A 358 -8.76 3.82 -5.64
C PHE A 358 -8.23 5.18 -5.17
N ALA A 359 -8.39 6.19 -6.03
CA ALA A 359 -8.03 7.57 -5.73
C ALA A 359 -9.16 8.49 -6.17
N THR A 360 -9.58 9.39 -5.29
CA THR A 360 -10.47 10.51 -5.59
C THR A 360 -9.69 11.82 -5.51
N GLY A 361 -10.31 12.97 -5.80
CA GLY A 361 -9.62 14.26 -5.73
C GLY A 361 -8.89 14.55 -4.42
N GLU A 362 -9.51 14.19 -3.30
CA GLU A 362 -8.97 14.39 -1.94
C GLU A 362 -7.63 13.67 -1.71
N TRP A 363 -7.31 12.67 -2.53
CA TRP A 363 -6.04 11.97 -2.43
C TRP A 363 -4.86 12.83 -2.87
N PHE A 364 -5.01 13.78 -3.80
CA PHE A 364 -3.87 14.50 -4.40
C PHE A 364 -2.92 15.14 -3.38
N PRO A 365 -3.38 15.89 -2.37
CA PRO A 365 -2.49 16.44 -1.35
C PRO A 365 -1.68 15.35 -0.60
N LEU A 366 -2.31 14.22 -0.27
CA LEU A 366 -1.66 13.11 0.42
C LEU A 366 -0.77 12.28 -0.51
N GLY A 367 -1.13 12.19 -1.78
CA GLY A 367 -0.29 11.63 -2.84
C GLY A 367 1.03 12.40 -2.94
N ALA A 368 1.00 13.73 -2.91
CA ALA A 368 2.22 14.54 -2.90
C ALA A 368 3.14 14.23 -1.70
N VAL A 369 2.56 14.07 -0.51
CA VAL A 369 3.29 13.67 0.71
C VAL A 369 3.89 12.27 0.52
N ALA A 370 3.12 11.31 0.00
CA ALA A 370 3.62 9.97 -0.27
C ALA A 370 4.78 10.00 -1.27
N SER A 371 4.70 10.75 -2.36
CA SER A 371 5.80 10.90 -3.34
C SER A 371 7.06 11.49 -2.70
N GLN A 372 6.92 12.39 -1.73
CA GLN A 372 8.07 12.90 -0.96
C GLN A 372 8.70 11.80 -0.11
N HIS A 373 7.90 10.96 0.56
CA HIS A 373 8.41 9.83 1.34
C HIS A 373 9.12 8.81 0.47
N TYR A 374 8.57 8.44 -0.70
CA TYR A 374 9.26 7.59 -1.68
C TYR A 374 10.63 8.19 -2.07
N ALA A 375 10.68 9.50 -2.34
CA ALA A 375 11.92 10.18 -2.71
C ALA A 375 12.97 10.18 -1.59
N LEU A 376 12.56 10.42 -0.33
CA LEU A 376 13.44 10.39 0.84
C LEU A 376 14.04 9.00 1.06
N LEU A 377 13.24 7.96 0.84
CA LEU A 377 13.65 6.55 0.94
C LEU A 377 14.36 6.03 -0.32
N LYS A 378 14.50 6.87 -1.36
CA LYS A 378 15.04 6.50 -2.68
C LYS A 378 14.35 5.26 -3.28
N ARG A 379 13.04 5.12 -3.03
CA ARG A 379 12.21 4.03 -3.52
C ARG A 379 11.44 4.48 -4.77
N ILE A 380 11.28 3.57 -5.72
CA ILE A 380 10.48 3.83 -6.92
C ILE A 380 9.01 3.94 -6.49
N PRO A 381 8.32 5.05 -6.81
CA PRO A 381 6.89 5.18 -6.51
C PRO A 381 6.08 4.22 -7.40
N VAL A 382 5.02 3.64 -6.83
CA VAL A 382 4.17 2.70 -7.55
C VAL A 382 3.28 3.41 -8.59
N LEU A 383 3.01 4.70 -8.38
CA LEU A 383 2.18 5.53 -9.27
C LEU A 383 2.98 6.70 -9.86
N PRO A 384 2.70 7.12 -11.11
CA PRO A 384 3.29 8.30 -11.70
C PRO A 384 2.47 9.53 -11.27
N TYR A 385 2.74 10.04 -10.07
CA TYR A 385 1.97 11.12 -9.45
C TYR A 385 1.94 12.39 -10.30
N GLU A 386 3.08 12.86 -10.81
CA GLU A 386 3.14 14.07 -11.65
C GLU A 386 2.32 13.91 -12.94
N GLU A 387 2.31 12.71 -13.52
CA GLU A 387 1.53 12.39 -14.72
C GLU A 387 0.02 12.43 -14.43
N LEU A 388 -0.41 11.77 -13.35
CA LEU A 388 -1.82 11.76 -12.95
C LEU A 388 -2.32 13.17 -12.64
N LEU A 389 -1.51 13.96 -11.92
CA LEU A 389 -1.83 15.33 -11.57
C LEU A 389 -1.97 16.24 -12.80
N CYS A 390 -1.00 16.18 -13.72
CA CYS A 390 -1.06 16.96 -14.96
C CYS A 390 -2.25 16.56 -15.85
N LYS A 391 -2.52 15.25 -15.99
CA LYS A 391 -3.66 14.79 -16.80
C LYS A 391 -4.99 15.26 -16.23
N GLU A 392 -5.22 15.12 -14.92
CA GLU A 392 -6.46 15.62 -14.29
C GLU A 392 -6.60 17.14 -14.43
N ALA A 393 -5.50 17.89 -14.29
CA ALA A 393 -5.50 19.34 -14.49
C ALA A 393 -5.92 19.71 -15.92
N THR A 394 -5.40 19.02 -16.94
CA THR A 394 -5.77 19.23 -18.34
C THR A 394 -7.23 18.84 -18.62
N PHE A 395 -7.71 17.71 -18.08
CA PHE A 395 -9.13 17.34 -18.19
C PHE A 395 -10.04 18.39 -17.60
N CYS A 396 -9.72 18.85 -16.39
CA CYS A 396 -10.43 19.93 -15.70
C CYS A 396 -10.49 21.21 -16.55
N ALA A 397 -9.36 21.67 -17.08
CA ALA A 397 -9.31 22.89 -17.90
C ALA A 397 -10.12 22.79 -19.20
N ASN A 398 -10.14 21.61 -19.83
CA ASN A 398 -10.93 21.36 -21.03
C ASN A 398 -12.43 21.37 -20.74
N GLU A 399 -12.85 20.81 -19.59
CA GLU A 399 -14.25 20.92 -19.15
C GLU A 399 -14.66 22.38 -18.92
N PHE A 400 -13.85 23.19 -18.23
CA PHE A 400 -14.10 24.62 -18.02
C PHE A 400 -14.30 25.38 -19.35
N SER A 401 -13.48 25.09 -20.35
CA SER A 401 -13.55 25.74 -21.66
C SER A 401 -14.83 25.40 -22.45
N LEU A 402 -15.41 24.21 -22.21
CA LEU A 402 -16.68 23.79 -22.79
C LEU A 402 -17.89 24.46 -22.11
N PHE A 403 -17.82 24.77 -20.81
CA PHE A 403 -18.89 25.45 -20.08
C PHE A 403 -19.06 26.91 -20.46
N GLU A 404 -17.97 27.63 -20.78
CA GLU A 404 -18.05 29.00 -21.32
C GLU A 404 -18.82 29.06 -22.67
N HIS A 405 -18.98 27.91 -23.34
CA HIS A 405 -19.65 27.78 -24.63
C HIS A 405 -21.01 27.05 -24.56
N GLY A 406 -21.52 26.63 -23.38
CA GLY A 406 -22.84 25.99 -23.27
C GLY A 406 -23.27 25.57 -21.85
N ASN A 407 -24.56 25.78 -21.53
CA ASN A 407 -25.21 25.41 -20.27
C ASN A 407 -25.31 23.88 -20.09
N VAL A 408 -24.35 23.28 -19.38
CA VAL A 408 -24.48 21.94 -18.80
C VAL A 408 -24.15 22.04 -17.31
N THR A 409 -24.99 21.49 -16.44
CA THR A 409 -24.72 21.37 -15.00
C THR A 409 -23.99 20.06 -14.72
N LEU A 410 -22.75 20.12 -14.21
CA LEU A 410 -22.02 18.94 -13.74
C LEU A 410 -21.84 18.98 -12.22
N THR A 411 -22.57 18.10 -11.52
CA THR A 411 -22.56 18.00 -10.05
C THR A 411 -21.43 17.11 -9.50
N GLY A 412 -20.64 16.45 -10.35
CA GLY A 412 -19.59 15.49 -9.94
C GLY A 412 -18.14 15.94 -10.11
N GLY A 413 -17.84 16.84 -11.05
CA GLY A 413 -16.46 17.27 -11.36
C GLY A 413 -15.87 18.27 -10.37
N THR A 414 -16.70 19.06 -9.70
CA THR A 414 -16.27 20.17 -8.81
C THR A 414 -15.41 19.71 -7.63
N HIS A 415 -15.61 18.48 -7.16
CA HIS A 415 -14.92 17.95 -5.99
C HIS A 415 -13.46 17.57 -6.29
N ILE A 416 -13.20 16.87 -7.40
CA ILE A 416 -11.83 16.55 -7.83
C ILE A 416 -11.04 17.83 -8.12
N GLN A 417 -11.73 18.78 -8.77
CA GLN A 417 -11.20 20.08 -9.13
C GLN A 417 -10.71 20.93 -7.97
N SER A 418 -11.24 20.78 -6.76
CA SER A 418 -10.82 21.64 -5.65
C SER A 418 -9.49 21.19 -5.03
N TYR A 419 -9.29 19.87 -4.91
CA TYR A 419 -8.14 19.31 -4.19
C TYR A 419 -6.89 19.11 -5.07
N MET A 420 -7.03 18.96 -6.39
CA MET A 420 -5.86 18.81 -7.28
C MET A 420 -5.20 20.14 -7.67
N LYS A 421 -5.98 21.23 -7.75
CA LYS A 421 -5.50 22.51 -8.29
C LYS A 421 -4.33 23.07 -7.48
N GLY A 422 -4.42 22.97 -6.14
CA GLY A 422 -3.34 23.40 -5.25
C GLY A 422 -2.01 22.69 -5.52
N PRO A 423 -1.95 21.35 -5.39
CA PRO A 423 -0.77 20.57 -5.75
C PRO A 423 -0.26 20.82 -7.17
N PHE A 424 -1.15 20.97 -8.16
CA PHE A 424 -0.75 21.26 -9.55
C PHE A 424 -0.08 22.64 -9.69
N VAL A 425 -0.68 23.68 -9.12
CA VAL A 425 -0.11 25.04 -9.11
C VAL A 425 1.26 25.05 -8.43
N GLN A 426 1.39 24.37 -7.29
CA GLN A 426 2.67 24.23 -6.58
C GLN A 426 3.73 23.56 -7.44
N LEU A 427 3.40 22.44 -8.09
CA LEU A 427 4.29 21.74 -9.02
C LEU A 427 4.74 22.68 -10.14
N MET A 428 3.81 23.38 -10.79
CA MET A 428 4.12 24.25 -11.92
C MET A 428 4.95 25.47 -11.52
N ARG A 429 4.67 26.10 -10.37
CA ARG A 429 5.50 27.18 -9.82
C ARG A 429 6.93 26.72 -9.53
N PHE A 430 7.05 25.58 -8.84
CA PHE A 430 8.34 25.00 -8.52
C PHE A 430 9.15 24.68 -9.79
N GLN A 431 8.53 23.94 -10.72
CA GLN A 431 9.14 23.56 -11.99
C GLN A 431 9.55 24.79 -12.81
N HIS A 432 8.73 25.85 -12.86
CA HIS A 432 9.08 27.09 -13.56
C HIS A 432 10.27 27.80 -12.92
N ARG A 433 10.26 27.97 -11.58
CA ARG A 433 11.34 28.63 -10.84
C ARG A 433 12.69 27.94 -11.06
N VAL A 434 12.74 26.62 -10.88
CA VAL A 434 14.00 25.86 -11.00
C VAL A 434 14.49 25.85 -12.45
N ARG A 435 13.61 25.70 -13.44
CA ARG A 435 14.01 25.82 -14.87
C ARG A 435 14.60 27.19 -15.18
N TRP A 436 13.98 28.27 -14.71
CA TRP A 436 14.49 29.61 -14.92
C TRP A 436 15.89 29.78 -14.31
N LEU A 437 16.10 29.29 -13.08
CA LEU A 437 17.39 29.36 -12.41
C LEU A 437 18.46 28.59 -13.18
N LEU A 438 18.16 27.36 -13.63
CA LEU A 438 19.09 26.54 -14.40
C LEU A 438 19.49 27.21 -15.72
N VAL A 439 18.56 27.87 -16.41
CA VAL A 439 18.85 28.64 -17.62
C VAL A 439 19.75 29.85 -17.30
N LYS A 440 19.55 30.52 -16.16
CA LYS A 440 20.48 31.58 -15.70
C LYS A 440 21.87 31.06 -15.37
N MET A 441 21.98 29.81 -14.97
CA MET A 441 23.26 29.10 -14.78
C MET A 441 23.86 28.55 -16.09
N GLY A 442 23.25 28.83 -17.25
CA GLY A 442 23.76 28.42 -18.57
C GLY A 442 23.24 27.06 -19.07
N ALA A 443 22.24 26.46 -18.42
CA ALA A 443 21.61 25.25 -18.95
C ALA A 443 20.80 25.54 -20.22
N ARG A 444 20.83 24.61 -21.17
CA ARG A 444 19.96 24.63 -22.36
C ARG A 444 18.62 23.99 -22.04
N THR A 445 17.55 24.45 -22.69
CA THR A 445 16.21 23.84 -22.53
C THR A 445 15.76 23.25 -23.85
N CYS A 446 15.38 21.98 -23.84
CA CYS A 446 14.97 21.22 -25.02
C CYS A 446 13.61 20.54 -24.77
N TYR A 447 12.89 20.22 -25.83
CA TYR A 447 11.70 19.39 -25.72
C TYR A 447 12.06 17.91 -25.55
N LYS A 448 11.31 17.21 -24.70
CA LYS A 448 11.26 15.74 -24.64
C LYS A 448 10.89 15.16 -26.01
N ALA A 449 11.51 14.05 -26.39
CA ALA A 449 11.19 13.30 -27.60
C ALA A 449 9.78 12.70 -27.52
N ASP A 450 9.52 11.95 -26.45
CA ASP A 450 8.20 11.42 -26.09
C ASP A 450 7.55 12.28 -25.02
N ILE A 451 6.42 12.89 -25.36
CA ILE A 451 5.68 13.73 -24.42
C ILE A 451 5.07 12.88 -23.31
N ASP A 452 4.71 11.64 -23.53
CA ASP A 452 3.97 10.85 -22.55
C ASP A 452 4.85 10.03 -21.61
N ALA A 453 6.17 10.05 -21.84
CA ALA A 453 7.11 9.31 -21.02
C ALA A 453 7.36 9.99 -19.66
N THR A 454 7.02 9.26 -18.59
CA THR A 454 7.47 9.53 -17.23
C THR A 454 8.87 8.95 -17.03
N VAL A 455 9.81 9.78 -16.57
CA VAL A 455 11.20 9.39 -16.34
C VAL A 455 11.48 9.33 -14.84
N LEU A 456 12.29 8.39 -14.34
CA LEU A 456 12.67 8.37 -12.93
C LEU A 456 13.97 9.10 -12.68
N CYS A 457 14.05 9.81 -11.56
CA CYS A 457 15.29 10.39 -11.10
C CYS A 457 16.30 9.30 -10.68
N GLY A 458 17.53 9.36 -11.20
CA GLY A 458 18.62 8.46 -10.81
C GLY A 458 18.97 8.52 -9.32
N ILE A 459 18.78 9.68 -8.68
CA ILE A 459 19.15 9.94 -7.27
C ILE A 459 18.06 9.48 -6.30
N CYS A 460 16.85 10.05 -6.41
CA CYS A 460 15.76 9.80 -5.46
C CYS A 460 14.63 8.92 -5.99
N LYS A 461 14.70 8.47 -7.24
CA LYS A 461 13.67 7.65 -7.91
C LYS A 461 12.30 8.30 -8.12
N ARG A 462 12.14 9.60 -7.81
CA ARG A 462 10.93 10.39 -8.11
C ARG A 462 10.58 10.36 -9.59
N ASP A 463 9.29 10.29 -9.90
CA ASP A 463 8.74 10.41 -11.24
C ASP A 463 8.82 11.85 -11.78
N CYS A 464 9.27 11.99 -13.02
CA CYS A 464 9.54 13.25 -13.71
C CYS A 464 8.72 13.31 -15.00
N TYR A 465 7.49 13.81 -14.89
CA TYR A 465 6.60 13.93 -16.03
C TYR A 465 6.78 15.28 -16.74
N VAL A 466 6.82 16.37 -15.96
CA VAL A 466 6.84 17.75 -16.48
C VAL A 466 8.20 18.11 -17.09
N ALA A 467 9.26 17.87 -16.34
CA ALA A 467 10.62 18.14 -16.77
C ALA A 467 11.63 17.26 -16.04
N HIS A 468 12.79 17.04 -16.65
CA HIS A 468 13.95 16.42 -16.02
C HIS A 468 15.24 17.03 -16.55
N ILE A 469 16.35 16.72 -15.90
CA ILE A 469 17.66 17.26 -16.22
C ILE A 469 18.57 16.11 -16.63
N MET A 470 19.33 16.32 -17.71
CA MET A 470 20.45 15.49 -18.08
C MET A 470 21.74 16.30 -18.05
N CYS A 471 22.83 15.64 -17.67
CA CYS A 471 24.16 16.21 -17.71
C CYS A 471 25.11 15.18 -18.34
N ASN A 472 26.00 15.61 -19.24
CA ASN A 472 26.91 14.69 -19.97
C ASN A 472 27.76 13.78 -19.08
N CYS A 473 27.96 14.12 -17.81
CA CYS A 473 28.74 13.30 -16.88
C CYS A 473 27.92 12.18 -16.21
N ARG A 474 26.61 12.10 -16.46
CA ARG A 474 25.70 11.12 -15.86
C ARG A 474 24.77 10.54 -16.93
N ALA A 475 24.58 9.22 -16.88
CA ALA A 475 23.63 8.54 -17.76
C ALA A 475 22.17 8.74 -17.30
N ASP A 476 21.95 8.91 -15.99
CA ASP A 476 20.60 8.97 -15.42
C ASP A 476 20.01 10.38 -15.45
N ALA A 477 18.70 10.45 -15.71
CA ALA A 477 17.92 11.66 -15.55
C ALA A 477 17.82 12.09 -14.07
N ILE A 478 17.75 13.39 -13.83
CA ILE A 478 17.67 13.96 -12.47
C ILE A 478 16.42 14.85 -12.37
N CYS A 479 15.64 14.68 -11.29
CA CYS A 479 14.50 15.56 -11.02
C CYS A 479 14.97 16.95 -10.58
N LEU A 480 14.09 17.94 -10.72
CA LEU A 480 14.41 19.33 -10.39
C LEU A 480 14.57 19.59 -8.88
N CYS A 481 14.26 18.62 -8.01
CA CYS A 481 14.47 18.73 -6.57
C CYS A 481 15.93 18.64 -6.13
N HIS A 482 16.84 18.20 -7.01
CA HIS A 482 18.27 18.04 -6.70
C HIS A 482 19.10 19.25 -7.18
N GLU A 483 18.56 20.46 -7.04
CA GLU A 483 19.20 21.70 -7.49
C GLU A 483 20.62 21.83 -6.93
N GLU A 484 20.84 21.49 -5.66
CA GLU A 484 22.16 21.55 -5.04
C GLU A 484 23.15 20.57 -5.67
N GLU A 485 22.77 19.30 -5.84
CA GLU A 485 23.61 18.26 -6.43
C GLU A 485 23.92 18.59 -7.90
N ILE A 486 22.97 19.22 -8.59
CA ILE A 486 23.16 19.72 -9.95
C ILE A 486 24.13 20.89 -9.95
N SER A 487 23.92 21.90 -9.09
CA SER A 487 24.77 23.09 -9.00
C SER A 487 26.23 22.74 -8.70
N LYS A 488 26.46 21.79 -7.79
CA LYS A 488 27.76 21.29 -7.34
C LYS A 488 28.43 20.32 -8.33
N CYS A 489 27.80 20.00 -9.47
CA CYS A 489 28.46 19.17 -10.50
C CYS A 489 29.68 19.90 -11.06
N SER A 490 30.88 19.39 -10.75
CA SER A 490 32.19 19.87 -11.20
C SER A 490 32.50 19.57 -12.67
N CYS A 491 31.53 19.04 -13.40
CA CYS A 491 31.72 18.39 -14.68
C CYS A 491 32.03 19.36 -15.85
N ASN A 492 31.94 20.68 -15.70
CA ASN A 492 32.01 21.70 -16.78
C ASN A 492 31.18 21.35 -18.04
N CYS A 493 30.28 20.38 -17.91
CA CYS A 493 29.49 19.81 -18.98
C CYS A 493 28.22 20.61 -19.18
N ASP A 494 27.78 20.69 -20.42
CA ASP A 494 26.47 21.23 -20.75
C ASP A 494 25.37 20.45 -20.00
N ARG A 495 24.50 21.21 -19.35
CA ARG A 495 23.29 20.72 -18.69
C ARG A 495 22.12 20.99 -19.62
N VAL A 496 21.28 19.99 -19.81
CA VAL A 496 20.08 20.10 -20.65
C VAL A 496 18.87 19.82 -19.78
N VAL A 497 17.93 20.76 -19.78
CA VAL A 497 16.62 20.63 -19.17
C VAL A 497 15.66 20.14 -20.27
N PHE A 498 15.14 18.94 -20.12
CA PHE A 498 14.12 18.40 -21.00
C PHE A 498 12.73 18.72 -20.45
N VAL A 499 11.90 19.37 -21.25
CA VAL A 499 10.52 19.76 -20.89
C VAL A 499 9.52 19.14 -21.84
N ARG A 500 8.28 18.93 -21.40
CA ARG A 500 7.20 18.51 -22.30
C ARG A 500 6.92 19.53 -23.40
N LYS A 501 6.36 19.09 -24.53
CA LYS A 501 6.00 19.96 -25.66
C LYS A 501 4.83 20.91 -25.33
N ASP A 502 3.92 20.48 -24.48
CA ASP A 502 2.75 21.22 -23.99
C ASP A 502 3.03 22.04 -22.71
N ILE A 503 4.31 22.30 -22.39
CA ILE A 503 4.69 22.97 -21.14
C ILE A 503 4.04 24.34 -20.95
N PHE A 504 3.90 25.12 -22.03
CA PHE A 504 3.23 26.41 -21.99
C PHE A 504 1.73 26.26 -21.73
N GLU A 505 1.08 25.21 -22.24
CA GLU A 505 -0.33 24.94 -21.96
C GLU A 505 -0.53 24.61 -20.47
N LEU A 506 0.35 23.79 -19.89
CA LEU A 506 0.34 23.49 -18.45
C LEU A 506 0.55 24.74 -17.60
N GLU A 507 1.45 25.64 -18.01
CA GLU A 507 1.65 26.94 -17.35
C GLU A 507 0.41 27.84 -17.44
N GLU A 508 -0.27 27.90 -18.58
CA GLU A 508 -1.52 28.64 -18.75
C GLU A 508 -2.65 28.06 -17.90
N ILE A 509 -2.78 26.73 -17.83
CA ILE A 509 -3.73 26.07 -16.92
C ILE A 509 -3.45 26.47 -15.46
N SER A 510 -2.19 26.48 -15.05
CA SER A 510 -1.78 26.87 -13.71
C SER A 510 -2.15 28.32 -13.40
N LYS A 511 -1.90 29.26 -14.34
CA LYS A 511 -2.29 30.67 -14.19
C LYS A 511 -3.80 30.83 -14.00
N LYS A 512 -4.60 30.16 -14.84
CA LYS A 512 -6.07 30.16 -14.71
C LYS A 512 -6.52 29.66 -13.34
N PHE A 513 -5.89 28.61 -12.80
CA PHE A 513 -6.20 28.13 -11.46
C PHE A 513 -5.82 29.11 -10.36
N GLU A 514 -4.73 29.88 -10.52
CA GLU A 514 -4.37 30.95 -9.58
C GLU A 514 -5.36 32.12 -9.57
N GLU A 515 -5.85 32.53 -10.75
CA GLU A 515 -6.81 33.62 -10.92
C GLU A 515 -8.17 33.34 -10.25
N ILE A 516 -8.52 32.06 -10.09
CA ILE A 516 -9.76 31.62 -9.42
C ILE A 516 -9.64 31.68 -7.88
N GLY A 517 -8.53 32.19 -7.32
CA GLY A 517 -8.38 32.48 -5.88
C GLY A 517 -7.80 31.34 -5.04
N ILE A 518 -7.10 30.39 -5.65
CA ILE A 518 -6.65 29.13 -5.00
C ILE A 518 -5.45 29.34 -4.07
N LEU A 519 -4.67 30.40 -4.26
CA LEU A 519 -3.45 30.65 -3.47
C LEU A 519 -3.75 30.90 -1.98
N ASP A 520 -4.90 31.51 -1.65
CA ASP A 520 -5.31 31.76 -0.26
C ASP A 520 -5.88 30.50 0.43
N GLU A 521 -6.48 29.58 -0.33
CA GLU A 521 -7.01 28.30 0.17
C GLU A 521 -5.87 27.30 0.44
N VAL A 522 -4.88 27.26 -0.46
CA VAL A 522 -3.69 26.40 -0.37
C VAL A 522 -2.81 26.79 0.81
N GLY A 523 -2.62 28.09 1.07
CA GLY A 523 -1.87 28.55 2.25
C GLY A 523 -2.49 28.13 3.59
N LYS A 524 -3.82 27.98 3.64
CA LYS A 524 -4.56 27.53 4.84
C LYS A 524 -4.54 26.00 5.02
N GLN A 525 -4.60 25.22 3.94
CA GLN A 525 -4.50 23.75 4.03
C GLN A 525 -3.08 23.28 4.42
N MET A 526 -2.05 24.03 4.03
CA MET A 526 -0.65 23.71 4.37
C MET A 526 -0.28 23.96 5.83
N SER A 527 -1.05 24.78 6.56
CA SER A 527 -0.80 25.09 7.97
C SER A 527 -1.48 24.12 8.95
N GLN A 528 -2.24 23.14 8.46
CA GLN A 528 -2.98 22.15 9.26
C GLN A 528 -2.41 20.72 9.20
N ASN A 529 -1.42 20.44 8.34
CA ASN A 529 -0.73 19.15 8.31
C ASN A 529 0.60 19.26 9.07
N ASP A 530 0.60 18.75 10.30
CA ASP A 530 1.75 18.74 11.20
C ASP A 530 2.99 18.02 10.63
N GLY A 531 4.17 18.57 10.94
CA GLY A 531 5.45 17.85 11.04
C GLY A 531 6.35 17.86 9.81
N TYR A 532 5.83 17.62 8.60
CA TYR A 532 6.66 17.65 7.40
C TYR A 532 6.65 19.05 6.81
N ASN A 533 7.65 19.84 7.19
CA ASN A 533 8.12 20.93 6.36
C ASN A 533 8.42 20.34 4.97
N MET A 534 7.44 20.41 4.07
CA MET A 534 7.72 20.52 2.65
C MET A 534 8.82 21.57 2.58
N HIS A 535 10.01 21.17 2.11
CA HIS A 535 11.16 22.06 1.95
C HIS A 535 10.64 23.40 1.44
N PRO A 536 11.12 24.55 1.94
CA PRO A 536 10.46 25.83 1.75
C PRO A 536 10.46 26.20 0.27
N TYR A 537 9.48 25.74 -0.49
CA TYR A 537 9.32 26.00 -1.92
C TYR A 537 8.98 27.49 -2.16
N LEU A 538 8.86 28.26 -1.08
CA LEU A 538 8.68 29.71 -1.02
C LEU A 538 9.73 30.41 -0.13
N SER A 539 10.89 29.80 0.19
CA SER A 539 11.98 30.60 0.76
C SER A 539 12.50 31.57 -0.30
N ASN A 540 12.31 32.86 0.00
CA ASN A 540 12.83 34.02 -0.69
C ASN A 540 14.36 34.05 -0.60
N GLY A 541 15.05 33.15 -1.30
CA GLY A 541 16.44 33.34 -1.69
C GLY A 541 16.47 34.20 -2.94
N ILE A 542 16.35 35.52 -2.76
CA ILE A 542 16.47 36.50 -3.83
C ILE A 542 17.96 36.63 -4.18
N ASP A 543 18.35 36.30 -5.41
CA ASP A 543 19.50 36.94 -6.03
C ASP A 543 19.07 38.34 -6.47
N HIS A 544 19.64 39.37 -5.83
CA HIS A 544 19.18 40.76 -5.93
C HIS A 544 19.35 41.40 -7.32
N ASN A 545 19.90 40.67 -8.31
CA ASN A 545 20.18 41.21 -9.64
C ASN A 545 19.33 40.65 -10.80
N ALA A 546 18.42 39.69 -10.56
CA ALA A 546 17.52 39.19 -11.60
C ALA A 546 16.09 39.08 -11.07
N LYS A 547 15.18 39.93 -11.59
CA LYS A 547 13.76 39.95 -11.22
C LYS A 547 13.05 38.71 -11.76
N TYR A 548 13.16 37.58 -11.07
CA TYR A 548 12.29 36.43 -11.30
C TYR A 548 10.83 36.82 -11.04
N PHE A 549 9.93 36.42 -11.92
CA PHE A 549 8.50 36.43 -11.69
C PHE A 549 7.89 35.13 -12.24
N PRO A 550 6.85 34.56 -11.60
CA PRO A 550 6.24 33.31 -12.05
C PRO A 550 5.84 33.36 -13.52
N TYR A 551 6.13 32.29 -14.25
CA TYR A 551 5.80 32.13 -15.67
C TYR A 551 6.43 33.17 -16.61
N CYS A 552 7.53 33.82 -16.21
CA CYS A 552 8.32 34.62 -17.12
C CYS A 552 8.89 33.79 -18.28
N LYS A 553 9.16 34.41 -19.43
CA LYS A 553 9.65 33.74 -20.64
C LYS A 553 10.96 32.98 -20.35
N ILE A 554 10.94 31.67 -20.63
CA ILE A 554 12.12 30.79 -20.69
C ILE A 554 12.31 30.39 -22.16
N LEU A 555 13.51 30.58 -22.70
CA LEU A 555 13.82 30.19 -24.09
C LEU A 555 13.96 28.66 -24.17
N ILE A 556 13.34 28.07 -25.17
CA ILE A 556 13.45 26.64 -25.49
C ILE A 556 14.08 26.53 -26.87
N ASP A 557 15.18 25.78 -26.98
CA ASP A 557 15.91 25.58 -28.21
C ASP A 557 15.11 24.64 -29.14
N THR A 558 14.80 25.10 -30.35
CA THR A 558 13.96 24.38 -31.32
C THR A 558 14.73 23.36 -32.17
N SER A 559 16.05 23.21 -31.99
CA SER A 559 16.91 22.36 -32.81
C SER A 559 17.86 21.52 -31.94
N PRO A 560 17.77 20.18 -31.96
CA PRO A 560 18.80 19.31 -31.45
C PRO A 560 19.89 19.15 -32.52
N GLU A 561 20.71 20.17 -32.76
CA GLU A 561 21.92 19.94 -33.55
C GLU A 561 22.88 19.06 -32.74
N LEU A 562 23.01 17.82 -33.21
CA LEU A 562 23.71 16.70 -32.61
C LEU A 562 25.10 17.06 -32.07
N ARG A 563 25.26 16.91 -30.74
CA ARG A 563 26.34 16.09 -30.17
C ARG A 563 25.78 15.25 -29.02
N THR A 564 25.71 13.94 -29.25
CA THR A 564 25.70 12.84 -28.25
C THR A 564 24.63 12.83 -27.15
N PHE A 565 23.35 13.08 -27.45
CA PHE A 565 22.27 12.77 -26.48
C PHE A 565 21.17 11.94 -27.14
N SER A 566 21.15 10.66 -26.80
CA SER A 566 20.05 9.76 -27.10
C SER A 566 19.17 9.70 -25.85
N GLU A 567 18.05 10.41 -25.84
CA GLU A 567 16.99 10.22 -24.82
C GLU A 567 16.45 8.78 -24.88
N VAL A 568 16.69 8.07 -25.99
CA VAL A 568 16.33 6.67 -26.22
C VAL A 568 17.12 5.71 -25.30
N ASP A 569 18.30 6.12 -24.82
CA ASP A 569 19.14 5.32 -23.91
C ASP A 569 18.97 5.68 -22.43
N VAL A 570 18.14 6.69 -22.12
CA VAL A 570 17.75 6.97 -20.74
C VAL A 570 16.80 5.86 -20.30
N LEU A 571 17.14 5.17 -19.21
CA LEU A 571 16.27 4.16 -18.61
C LEU A 571 14.95 4.81 -18.16
N GLY A 572 13.97 4.81 -19.06
CA GLY A 572 12.59 5.16 -18.77
C GLY A 572 11.94 4.08 -17.92
N TYR A 573 11.18 4.48 -16.92
CA TYR A 573 10.31 3.57 -16.19
C TYR A 573 8.94 3.61 -16.87
N ASP A 574 8.71 2.61 -17.70
CA ASP A 574 7.45 2.48 -18.42
C ASP A 574 6.45 1.71 -17.56
N LEU A 575 5.72 2.41 -16.68
CA LEU A 575 4.56 1.85 -15.98
C LEU A 575 3.43 1.44 -16.94
N ASN A 576 3.53 1.73 -18.24
CA ASN A 576 2.60 1.22 -19.25
C ASN A 576 3.00 -0.19 -19.73
N LYS A 577 4.13 -0.73 -19.26
CA LYS A 577 4.44 -2.16 -19.31
C LYS A 577 4.03 -2.80 -17.98
N PRO A 578 3.52 -4.05 -17.99
CA PRO A 578 3.13 -4.73 -16.77
C PRO A 578 4.31 -4.76 -15.78
N TYR A 579 4.03 -4.36 -14.54
CA TYR A 579 4.95 -4.51 -13.41
C TYR A 579 5.47 -5.96 -13.43
N PRO A 580 6.79 -6.21 -13.28
CA PRO A 580 7.24 -7.57 -12.97
C PRO A 580 6.49 -8.01 -11.71
N THR A 581 5.77 -9.13 -11.79
CA THR A 581 4.86 -9.63 -10.75
C THR A 581 5.43 -9.45 -9.35
N LEU A 582 4.59 -9.21 -8.34
CA LEU A 582 4.95 -8.95 -6.93
C LEU A 582 6.09 -9.85 -6.37
N SER A 583 6.23 -11.07 -6.91
CA SER A 583 7.36 -12.00 -6.70
C SER A 583 8.76 -11.42 -6.96
N THR A 584 8.88 -10.42 -7.85
CA THR A 584 10.15 -9.83 -8.28
C THR A 584 10.56 -8.63 -7.44
N ILE A 585 9.60 -7.98 -6.76
CA ILE A 585 9.88 -6.92 -5.78
C ILE A 585 10.40 -7.55 -4.48
N THR A 586 9.88 -8.72 -4.10
CA THR A 586 10.43 -9.51 -2.98
C THR A 586 11.82 -10.08 -3.26
N SER A 587 12.29 -10.11 -4.51
CA SER A 587 13.68 -10.51 -4.84
C SER A 587 14.66 -9.35 -4.93
N ALA A 588 14.21 -8.09 -4.87
CA ALA A 588 15.09 -6.91 -4.87
C ALA A 588 15.45 -6.41 -3.46
N HIS A 589 14.80 -6.97 -2.43
CA HIS A 589 15.20 -6.86 -1.03
C HIS A 589 15.42 -8.26 -0.45
N GLY A 590 16.44 -8.96 -0.99
CA GLY A 590 17.11 -9.98 -0.19
C GLY A 590 17.85 -9.32 0.97
N PRO A 591 17.97 -9.98 2.14
CA PRO A 591 18.98 -9.59 3.11
C PRO A 591 20.34 -9.62 2.38
N HIS A 592 21.21 -8.67 2.68
CA HIS A 592 22.60 -8.67 2.24
C HIS A 592 23.15 -10.10 2.15
N GLU A 593 23.55 -10.50 0.95
CA GLU A 593 24.29 -11.75 0.73
C GLU A 593 25.58 -11.67 1.56
N TYR A 594 25.56 -12.23 2.77
CA TYR A 594 26.78 -12.65 3.42
C TYR A 594 27.25 -13.91 2.71
N SER A 595 28.20 -13.70 1.80
CA SER A 595 29.10 -14.71 1.25
C SER A 595 29.45 -15.77 2.30
N THR A 596 28.96 -16.99 2.11
CA THR A 596 29.54 -18.17 2.75
C THR A 596 30.85 -18.47 2.04
N GLN A 597 31.95 -17.92 2.54
CA GLN A 597 33.25 -18.56 2.36
C GLN A 597 33.26 -19.85 3.17
N SER A 598 33.28 -20.96 2.45
CA SER A 598 33.67 -22.26 2.93
C SER A 598 35.11 -22.20 3.45
N ASP A 599 35.30 -22.46 4.73
CA ASP A 599 36.58 -22.93 5.27
C ASP A 599 36.31 -24.12 6.20
N PHE A 600 36.66 -25.29 5.67
CA PHE A 600 36.84 -26.63 6.27
C PHE A 600 35.65 -27.37 6.90
#